data_AF-A0A2E7NBZ1-F1
#
_entry.id   AF-A0A2E7NBZ1-F1
#
_cell.length_a   1.000
_cell.length_b   1.000
_cell.length_c   1.000
_cell.angle_alpha   90.00
_cell.angle_beta   90.00
_cell.angle_gamma   90.00
#
_symmetry.space_group_name_H-M   'P 1'
#
loop_
_entity.id
_entity.type
_entity.pdbx_description
1 polymer ?
#
loop_
_entity_poly.entity_id
_entity_poly.type
_entity_poly.pdbx_seq_one_letter_code
_entity_poly.pdbx_strand_id
1 'polypeptide(L)'
;MSDYAASSTKRALARRTSELSGTSVPPIEIRAEPLDAELLEDLRNHLLAGETHYTTRPGVLELRQQLTQRIVIAGGPQYDAERETIITAGEGEALFATLLGLGLSEGARASADDEGGRHSKLFAILGIQVVQPADVKMAPPPLQYSELATEKAAAGTTDADEVLRKTMGGDTSYQADEKTKCIVNVGSLAFGDSTFGWPAVGPHTLVIGNFDGLAGISSFRLGYVVGPEDLVKKIMPWKQAFSICTAAPSQRAAIWTLDQKGCCRQ
;
A
#
# COMPACT_ATOMS: atom_id res chain seq x y z
N MET A 1 15.89 -1.80 -21.52
CA MET A 1 14.73 -2.69 -21.31
C MET A 1 15.24 -4.11 -21.38
N SER A 2 15.31 -4.80 -20.24
CA SER A 2 15.67 -6.23 -20.21
C SER A 2 14.38 -7.03 -20.34
N ASP A 3 14.27 -7.84 -21.40
CA ASP A 3 13.22 -8.86 -21.50
C ASP A 3 13.50 -9.94 -20.45
N TYR A 4 13.08 -9.67 -19.21
CA TYR A 4 13.17 -10.63 -18.12
C TYR A 4 12.16 -11.76 -18.37
N ALA A 5 12.60 -12.75 -19.14
CA ALA A 5 11.87 -13.95 -19.48
C ALA A 5 11.86 -14.98 -18.33
N ALA A 6 11.68 -14.55 -17.07
CA ALA A 6 11.47 -15.49 -15.99
C ALA A 6 10.08 -16.13 -16.10
N SER A 7 10.08 -17.46 -16.23
CA SER A 7 8.90 -18.32 -16.28
C SER A 7 8.07 -18.19 -15.00
N SER A 8 7.23 -17.18 -14.91
CA SER A 8 6.25 -17.10 -13.83
C SER A 8 5.26 -18.25 -14.00
N THR A 9 4.87 -18.90 -12.90
CA THR A 9 3.81 -19.93 -12.89
C THR A 9 2.54 -19.44 -13.60
N LYS A 10 2.28 -18.12 -13.57
CA LYS A 10 1.22 -17.46 -14.34
C LYS A 10 1.37 -17.61 -15.87
N ARG A 11 2.58 -17.49 -16.44
CA ARG A 11 2.84 -17.73 -17.87
C ARG A 11 2.66 -19.21 -18.25
N ALA A 12 3.14 -20.12 -17.40
CA ALA A 12 2.96 -21.56 -17.63
C ALA A 12 1.47 -21.96 -17.55
N LEU A 13 0.72 -21.40 -16.59
CA LEU A 13 -0.72 -21.58 -16.50
C LEU A 13 -1.42 -20.95 -17.71
N ALA A 14 -1.17 -19.69 -18.03
CA ALA A 14 -1.81 -18.98 -19.14
C ALA A 14 -1.56 -19.68 -20.48
N ARG A 15 -0.33 -20.17 -20.71
CA ARG A 15 0.01 -20.95 -21.90
C ARG A 15 -0.75 -22.27 -21.95
N ARG A 16 -0.77 -23.04 -20.85
CA ARG A 16 -1.56 -24.28 -20.76
C ARG A 16 -3.05 -24.03 -20.94
N THR A 17 -3.58 -22.96 -20.36
CA THR A 17 -4.97 -22.54 -20.54
C THR A 17 -5.22 -22.22 -22.01
N SER A 18 -4.37 -21.43 -22.66
CA SER A 18 -4.54 -21.13 -24.09
C SER A 18 -4.42 -22.35 -25.01
N GLU A 19 -3.52 -23.28 -24.69
CA GLU A 19 -3.35 -24.54 -25.44
C GLU A 19 -4.55 -25.50 -25.24
N LEU A 20 -5.20 -25.48 -24.07
CA LEU A 20 -6.31 -26.39 -23.73
C LEU A 20 -7.70 -25.83 -24.00
N SER A 21 -7.90 -24.51 -23.92
CA SER A 21 -9.22 -23.86 -24.04
C SER A 21 -9.45 -23.14 -25.37
N GLY A 22 -8.46 -23.10 -26.27
CA GLY A 22 -8.53 -22.36 -27.53
C GLY A 22 -8.67 -20.84 -27.36
N THR A 23 -8.51 -20.34 -26.14
CA THR A 23 -8.68 -18.93 -25.79
C THR A 23 -7.29 -18.29 -25.67
N SER A 24 -6.97 -17.35 -26.56
CA SER A 24 -5.71 -16.60 -26.49
C SER A 24 -5.72 -15.72 -25.24
N VAL A 25 -4.77 -15.93 -24.31
CA VAL A 25 -4.55 -15.01 -23.20
C VAL A 25 -3.63 -13.90 -23.70
N PRO A 26 -4.05 -12.62 -23.68
CA PRO A 26 -3.19 -11.53 -24.12
C PRO A 26 -1.90 -11.49 -23.30
N PRO A 27 -0.75 -11.19 -23.95
CA PRO A 27 0.52 -11.10 -23.24
C PRO A 27 0.43 -10.02 -22.16
N ILE A 28 0.81 -10.37 -20.94
CA ILE A 28 0.99 -9.38 -19.87
C ILE A 28 2.35 -8.72 -20.09
N GLU A 29 2.36 -7.44 -20.45
CA GLU A 29 3.57 -6.62 -20.43
C GLU A 29 4.02 -6.43 -18.98
N ILE A 30 5.15 -7.05 -18.62
CA ILE A 30 5.81 -6.81 -17.34
C ILE A 30 6.87 -5.73 -17.58
N ARG A 31 6.58 -4.49 -17.18
CA ARG A 31 7.60 -3.43 -17.13
C ARG A 31 8.53 -3.70 -15.94
N ALA A 32 9.71 -4.25 -16.21
CA ALA A 32 10.79 -4.32 -15.24
C ALA A 32 11.75 -3.15 -15.50
N GLU A 33 11.74 -2.17 -14.60
CA GLU A 33 12.81 -1.18 -14.54
C GLU A 33 14.07 -1.88 -13.99
N PRO A 34 15.23 -1.75 -14.66
CA PRO A 34 16.48 -2.27 -14.09
C PRO A 34 16.77 -1.58 -12.76
N LEU A 35 17.33 -2.31 -11.82
CA LEU A 35 17.84 -1.70 -10.59
C LEU A 35 19.00 -0.77 -10.94
N ASP A 36 19.06 0.34 -10.21
CA ASP A 36 20.21 1.22 -10.27
C ASP A 36 21.47 0.44 -9.84
N ALA A 37 22.56 0.62 -10.58
CA ALA A 37 23.81 -0.06 -10.29
C ALA A 37 24.35 0.36 -8.91
N GLU A 38 24.20 1.63 -8.53
CA GLU A 38 24.63 2.14 -7.24
C GLU A 38 23.79 1.57 -6.09
N LEU A 39 22.48 1.34 -6.31
CA LEU A 39 21.64 0.64 -5.35
C LEU A 39 22.11 -0.81 -5.13
N LEU A 40 22.42 -1.52 -6.21
CA LEU A 40 22.89 -2.90 -6.12
C LEU A 40 24.22 -2.99 -5.34
N GLU A 41 25.12 -2.05 -5.60
CA GLU A 41 26.39 -1.91 -4.91
C GLU A 41 26.21 -1.59 -3.42
N ASP A 42 25.33 -0.65 -3.08
CA ASP A 42 24.97 -0.31 -1.70
C ASP A 42 24.42 -1.53 -0.96
N LEU A 43 23.42 -2.22 -1.53
CA LEU A 43 22.85 -3.43 -0.94
C LEU A 43 23.91 -4.52 -0.73
N ARG A 44 24.82 -4.72 -1.70
CA ARG A 44 25.91 -5.69 -1.56
C ARG A 44 26.82 -5.34 -0.39
N ASN A 45 27.19 -4.07 -0.23
CA ASN A 45 28.07 -3.61 0.84
C ASN A 45 27.43 -3.84 2.22
N HIS A 46 26.17 -3.46 2.41
CA HIS A 46 25.44 -3.69 3.66
C HIS A 46 25.32 -5.18 4.00
N LEU A 47 25.00 -6.01 3.01
CA LEU A 47 24.91 -7.46 3.21
C LEU A 47 26.26 -8.08 3.59
N LEU A 48 27.35 -7.68 2.92
CA LEU A 48 28.71 -8.15 3.24
C LEU A 48 29.20 -7.64 4.60
N ALA A 49 28.72 -6.49 5.07
CA ALA A 49 28.99 -5.96 6.39
C ALA A 49 28.24 -6.71 7.52
N GLY A 50 27.39 -7.70 7.19
CA GLY A 50 26.65 -8.49 8.17
C GLY A 50 25.35 -7.82 8.65
N GLU A 51 24.84 -6.84 7.92
CA GLU A 51 23.55 -6.19 8.21
C GLU A 51 22.35 -7.05 7.76
N THR A 52 22.37 -8.32 8.14
CA THR A 52 21.38 -9.35 7.81
C THR A 52 20.47 -9.71 8.98
N HIS A 53 20.58 -8.97 10.08
CA HIS A 53 19.84 -9.20 11.32
C HIS A 53 18.43 -8.64 11.25
N TYR A 54 17.58 -9.04 12.21
CA TYR A 54 16.25 -8.46 12.36
C TYR A 54 16.32 -6.94 12.53
N THR A 55 15.44 -6.23 11.83
CA THR A 55 15.28 -4.79 12.04
C THR A 55 14.45 -4.53 13.30
N THR A 56 14.42 -3.28 13.75
CA THR A 56 13.45 -2.87 14.76
C THR A 56 12.04 -3.20 14.28
N ARG A 57 11.19 -3.70 15.19
CA ARG A 57 9.92 -4.35 14.82
C ARG A 57 8.96 -3.43 14.04
N PRO A 58 8.84 -2.12 14.35
CA PRO A 58 8.06 -1.19 13.51
C PRO A 58 8.70 -0.88 12.15
N GLY A 59 9.90 -1.38 11.86
CA GLY A 59 10.77 -0.93 10.77
C GLY A 59 11.89 -0.04 11.26
N VAL A 60 12.93 0.11 10.44
CA VAL A 60 14.11 0.95 10.68
C VAL A 60 13.67 2.39 10.92
N LEU A 61 14.21 3.03 11.96
CA LEU A 61 13.82 4.39 12.36
C LEU A 61 14.04 5.42 11.25
N GLU A 62 15.18 5.34 10.58
CA GLU A 62 15.54 6.21 9.45
C GLU A 62 14.48 6.19 8.35
N LEU A 63 14.04 5.00 7.92
CA LEU A 63 13.00 4.86 6.91
C LEU A 63 11.66 5.45 7.38
N ARG A 64 11.30 5.25 8.64
CA ARG A 64 10.06 5.84 9.21
C ARG A 64 10.14 7.37 9.24
N GLN A 65 11.29 7.94 9.61
CA GLN A 65 11.50 9.39 9.57
C GLN A 65 11.35 9.94 8.15
N GLN A 66 12.02 9.33 7.17
CA GLN A 66 11.89 9.74 5.77
C GLN A 66 10.46 9.60 5.26
N LEU A 67 9.75 8.50 5.57
CA LEU A 67 8.34 8.33 5.23
C LEU A 67 7.48 9.47 5.79
N THR A 68 7.58 9.78 7.08
CA THR A 68 6.76 10.86 7.68
C THR A 68 7.05 12.22 7.05
N GLN A 69 8.30 12.52 6.69
CA GLN A 69 8.66 13.73 5.95
C GLN A 69 8.05 13.74 4.54
N ARG A 70 8.07 12.61 3.84
CA ARG A 70 7.47 12.46 2.51
C ARG A 70 5.96 12.66 2.52
N ILE A 71 5.27 12.19 3.56
CA ILE A 71 3.84 12.43 3.76
C ILE A 71 3.56 13.93 3.87
N VAL A 72 4.35 14.67 4.65
CA VAL A 72 4.21 16.14 4.77
C VAL A 72 4.47 16.84 3.45
N ILE A 73 5.50 16.44 2.71
CA ILE A 73 5.80 16.99 1.37
C ILE A 73 4.65 16.74 0.40
N ALA A 74 3.99 15.59 0.49
CA ALA A 74 2.80 15.26 -0.30
C ALA A 74 1.52 15.99 0.17
N GLY A 75 1.61 16.87 1.16
CA GLY A 75 0.49 17.66 1.68
C GLY A 75 -0.28 16.99 2.83
N GLY A 76 0.23 15.88 3.36
CA GLY A 76 -0.37 15.18 4.49
C GLY A 76 0.03 15.72 5.87
N PRO A 77 -0.56 15.17 6.95
CA PRO A 77 -0.23 15.57 8.30
C PRO A 77 1.14 15.05 8.73
N GLN A 78 1.72 15.70 9.74
CA GLN A 78 2.91 15.21 10.42
C GLN A 78 2.53 14.06 11.35
N TYR A 79 3.19 12.91 11.17
CA TYR A 79 3.13 11.78 12.10
C TYR A 79 4.43 11.63 12.89
N ASP A 80 4.35 11.06 14.08
CA ASP A 80 5.50 10.64 14.86
C ASP A 80 6.08 9.34 14.29
N ALA A 81 7.35 9.38 13.88
CA ALA A 81 8.00 8.23 13.29
C ALA A 81 8.05 7.03 14.25
N GLU A 82 8.25 7.23 15.55
CA GLU A 82 8.40 6.18 16.57
C GLU A 82 7.09 5.57 17.04
N ARG A 83 6.03 6.38 17.12
CA ARG A 83 4.78 6.01 17.80
C ARG A 83 3.61 5.80 16.85
N GLU A 84 3.65 6.43 15.69
CA GLU A 84 2.53 6.53 14.76
C GLU A 84 2.81 5.88 13.41
N THR A 85 3.93 5.14 13.26
CA THR A 85 4.38 4.60 11.98
C THR A 85 4.84 3.14 12.08
N ILE A 86 4.40 2.31 11.14
CA ILE A 86 4.84 0.91 10.97
C ILE A 86 5.21 0.68 9.49
N ILE A 87 6.35 0.06 9.24
CA ILE A 87 6.76 -0.44 7.92
C ILE A 87 6.33 -1.89 7.76
N THR A 88 5.73 -2.23 6.62
CA THR A 88 5.19 -3.55 6.30
C THR A 88 5.77 -4.16 5.03
N ALA A 89 5.60 -5.47 4.88
CA ALA A 89 5.88 -6.25 3.68
C ALA A 89 4.81 -6.01 2.61
N GLY A 90 4.73 -4.77 2.14
CA GLY A 90 3.72 -4.31 1.19
C GLY A 90 2.41 -3.87 1.83
N GLU A 91 1.58 -3.23 1.00
CA GLU A 91 0.26 -2.69 1.35
C GLU A 91 -0.72 -3.78 1.82
N GLY A 92 -0.66 -4.98 1.24
CA GLY A 92 -1.53 -6.08 1.63
C GLY A 92 -1.32 -6.50 3.09
N GLU A 93 -0.07 -6.56 3.56
CA GLU A 93 0.21 -6.81 4.99
C GLU A 93 -0.25 -5.63 5.86
N ALA A 94 -0.04 -4.39 5.40
CA ALA A 94 -0.52 -3.20 6.11
C ALA A 94 -2.03 -3.26 6.35
N LEU A 95 -2.82 -3.54 5.30
CA LEU A 95 -4.27 -3.67 5.43
C LEU A 95 -4.63 -4.86 6.33
N PHE A 96 -4.01 -6.02 6.13
CA PHE A 96 -4.34 -7.23 6.88
C PHE A 96 -4.08 -7.08 8.38
N ALA A 97 -2.91 -6.61 8.77
CA ALA A 97 -2.57 -6.34 10.16
C ALA A 97 -3.49 -5.26 10.76
N THR A 98 -3.88 -4.27 9.96
CA THR A 98 -4.79 -3.21 10.40
C THR A 98 -6.19 -3.74 10.68
N LEU A 99 -6.77 -4.56 9.78
CA LEU A 99 -8.09 -5.15 9.98
C LEU A 99 -8.16 -5.97 11.28
N LEU A 100 -7.15 -6.81 11.52
CA LEU A 100 -7.06 -7.62 12.74
C LEU A 100 -6.78 -6.77 13.99
N GLY A 101 -5.93 -5.74 13.88
CA GLY A 101 -5.66 -4.80 14.96
C GLY A 101 -6.90 -4.01 15.39
N LEU A 102 -7.79 -3.71 14.46
CA LEU A 102 -9.08 -3.10 14.73
C LEU A 102 -10.16 -4.11 15.16
N GLY A 103 -9.80 -5.40 15.27
CA GLY A 103 -10.70 -6.45 15.75
C GLY A 103 -11.73 -6.91 14.72
N LEU A 104 -11.51 -6.66 13.43
CA LEU A 104 -12.36 -7.23 12.39
C LEU A 104 -12.05 -8.71 12.19
N SER A 105 -13.09 -9.51 12.22
CA SER A 105 -13.06 -10.97 12.04
C SER A 105 -14.24 -11.43 11.19
N GLU A 106 -14.42 -12.74 11.06
CA GLU A 106 -15.56 -13.34 10.39
C GLU A 106 -16.89 -12.76 10.89
N GLY A 107 -17.75 -12.36 9.96
CA GLY A 107 -19.05 -11.71 10.25
C GLY A 107 -18.98 -10.20 10.50
N ALA A 108 -17.77 -9.60 10.58
CA ALA A 108 -17.64 -8.15 10.64
C ALA A 108 -18.10 -7.49 9.33
N ARG A 109 -18.44 -6.21 9.41
CA ARG A 109 -18.86 -5.40 8.26
C ARG A 109 -17.90 -4.23 8.06
N ALA A 110 -17.62 -3.88 6.82
CA ALA A 110 -16.86 -2.69 6.44
C ALA A 110 -17.60 -1.97 5.31
N SER A 111 -17.71 -0.64 5.36
CA SER A 111 -18.20 0.13 4.22
C SER A 111 -17.08 0.52 3.28
N ALA A 112 -17.27 0.34 1.97
CA ALA A 112 -16.36 0.84 0.94
C ALA A 112 -17.16 1.35 -0.28
N ASP A 113 -16.54 2.21 -1.09
CA ASP A 113 -17.17 2.78 -2.29
C ASP A 113 -17.39 1.72 -3.40
N ASP A 114 -16.69 0.60 -3.32
CA ASP A 114 -16.79 -0.57 -4.20
C ASP A 114 -16.79 -1.89 -3.38
N GLU A 115 -16.54 -3.05 -4.01
CA GLU A 115 -16.45 -4.35 -3.33
C GLU A 115 -15.14 -4.57 -2.52
N GLY A 116 -14.46 -3.50 -2.11
CA GLY A 116 -13.19 -3.53 -1.38
C GLY A 116 -11.94 -3.41 -2.27
N GLY A 117 -12.11 -2.87 -3.48
CA GLY A 117 -11.06 -2.53 -4.43
C GLY A 117 -10.12 -3.68 -4.74
N ARG A 118 -8.82 -3.37 -4.77
CA ARG A 118 -7.75 -4.36 -5.01
C ARG A 118 -7.64 -5.40 -3.89
N HIS A 119 -8.26 -5.15 -2.75
CA HIS A 119 -8.22 -5.99 -1.55
C HIS A 119 -9.51 -6.77 -1.28
N SER A 120 -10.47 -6.80 -2.20
CA SER A 120 -11.73 -7.54 -2.07
C SER A 120 -11.54 -8.99 -1.61
N LYS A 121 -10.51 -9.68 -2.11
CA LYS A 121 -10.17 -11.05 -1.71
C LYS A 121 -9.64 -11.16 -0.28
N LEU A 122 -8.98 -10.13 0.24
CA LEU A 122 -8.53 -10.08 1.63
C LEU A 122 -9.72 -10.00 2.58
N PHE A 123 -10.68 -9.12 2.28
CA PHE A 123 -11.95 -9.04 3.03
C PHE A 123 -12.69 -10.38 3.01
N ALA A 124 -12.79 -11.02 1.84
CA ALA A 124 -13.43 -12.32 1.69
C ALA A 124 -12.74 -13.43 2.52
N ILE A 125 -11.41 -13.48 2.55
CA ILE A 125 -10.65 -14.47 3.35
C ILE A 125 -10.88 -14.26 4.84
N LEU A 126 -11.02 -13.02 5.29
CA LEU A 126 -11.34 -12.70 6.68
C LEU A 126 -12.82 -12.88 7.04
N GLY A 127 -13.67 -13.26 6.07
CA GLY A 127 -15.12 -13.34 6.26
C GLY A 127 -15.76 -11.99 6.58
N ILE A 128 -15.14 -10.88 6.14
CA ILE A 128 -15.64 -9.53 6.33
C ILE A 128 -16.59 -9.19 5.18
N GLN A 129 -17.80 -8.78 5.52
CA GLN A 129 -18.78 -8.33 4.55
C GLN A 129 -18.54 -6.86 4.19
N VAL A 130 -18.19 -6.60 2.93
CA VAL A 130 -18.12 -5.24 2.39
C VAL A 130 -19.53 -4.80 2.00
N VAL A 131 -19.98 -3.65 2.51
CA VAL A 131 -21.31 -3.06 2.25
C VAL A 131 -21.16 -1.68 1.62
N GLN A 132 -22.09 -1.26 0.78
CA GLN A 132 -22.02 0.08 0.21
C GLN A 132 -22.62 1.11 1.17
N PRO A 133 -22.11 2.36 1.21
CA PRO A 133 -22.64 3.40 2.10
C PRO A 133 -24.14 3.69 1.93
N ALA A 134 -24.72 3.39 0.76
CA ALA A 134 -26.13 3.58 0.44
C ALA A 134 -27.07 2.51 1.04
N ASP A 135 -26.56 1.50 1.75
CA ASP A 135 -27.36 0.47 2.42
C ASP A 135 -27.96 1.00 3.75
N VAL A 136 -28.79 2.06 3.67
CA VAL A 136 -29.35 2.87 4.79
C VAL A 136 -30.22 2.07 5.78
N LYS A 137 -30.54 0.80 5.51
CA LYS A 137 -31.42 -0.02 6.35
C LYS A 137 -30.72 -0.72 7.53
N MET A 138 -29.40 -0.62 7.66
CA MET A 138 -28.63 -1.30 8.73
C MET A 138 -27.86 -0.31 9.61
N ALA A 139 -27.50 -0.73 10.83
CA ALA A 139 -26.59 0.03 11.67
C ALA A 139 -25.23 0.23 10.95
N PRO A 140 -24.61 1.42 11.03
CA PRO A 140 -23.38 1.74 10.32
C PRO A 140 -22.27 0.74 10.68
N PRO A 141 -21.46 0.30 9.70
CA PRO A 141 -20.37 -0.63 9.97
C PRO A 141 -19.32 0.02 10.87
N PRO A 142 -18.60 -0.77 11.69
CA PRO A 142 -17.56 -0.26 12.58
C PRO A 142 -16.32 0.29 11.84
N LEU A 143 -16.22 0.02 10.54
CA LEU A 143 -15.08 0.39 9.70
C LEU A 143 -15.54 0.96 8.36
N GLN A 144 -14.94 2.06 7.95
CA GLN A 144 -14.94 2.55 6.57
C GLN A 144 -13.57 2.32 5.93
N TYR A 145 -13.53 1.68 4.75
CA TYR A 145 -12.35 1.52 3.92
C TYR A 145 -12.52 2.33 2.64
N SER A 146 -11.50 3.08 2.26
CA SER A 146 -11.46 3.77 0.97
C SER A 146 -10.09 3.66 0.35
N GLU A 147 -10.04 3.60 -0.97
CA GLU A 147 -8.83 3.46 -1.74
C GLU A 147 -8.76 4.59 -2.75
N LEU A 148 -7.71 5.42 -2.64
CA LEU A 148 -7.47 6.47 -3.61
C LEU A 148 -7.09 5.85 -4.96
N ALA A 149 -7.79 6.29 -6.00
CA ALA A 149 -7.49 5.88 -7.36
C ALA A 149 -6.08 6.38 -7.75
N THR A 150 -5.07 5.54 -7.59
CA THR A 150 -3.77 5.77 -8.23
C THR A 150 -3.93 5.41 -9.69
N GLU A 151 -3.67 6.35 -10.62
CA GLU A 151 -3.70 6.14 -12.06
C GLU A 151 -2.78 4.97 -12.49
N LYS A 152 -3.30 3.75 -12.42
CA LYS A 152 -2.82 2.57 -13.15
C LYS A 152 -4.00 1.70 -13.56
N ALA A 153 -5.05 2.33 -14.09
CA ALA A 153 -6.05 1.64 -14.89
C ALA A 153 -5.67 1.82 -16.37
N ALA A 154 -5.26 0.72 -16.99
CA ALA A 154 -5.23 0.46 -18.42
C ALA A 154 -4.72 1.58 -19.34
N ALA A 155 -3.55 1.34 -19.95
CA ALA A 155 -3.31 1.88 -21.28
C ALA A 155 -4.44 1.42 -22.21
N GLY A 156 -5.39 2.31 -22.47
CA GLY A 156 -6.46 2.13 -23.44
C GLY A 156 -7.86 1.99 -22.86
N THR A 157 -8.47 3.10 -22.43
CA THR A 157 -9.84 3.47 -22.82
C THR A 157 -10.01 4.98 -22.68
N THR A 158 -10.60 5.59 -23.70
CA THR A 158 -10.80 7.03 -23.89
C THR A 158 -11.89 7.64 -22.99
N ASP A 159 -12.32 6.93 -21.94
CA ASP A 159 -13.37 7.36 -21.00
C ASP A 159 -12.82 7.86 -19.65
N ALA A 160 -11.50 7.88 -19.48
CA ALA A 160 -10.85 8.31 -18.24
C ALA A 160 -11.18 9.79 -17.87
N ASP A 161 -11.32 10.65 -18.88
CA ASP A 161 -11.57 12.09 -18.69
C ASP A 161 -12.96 12.41 -18.11
N GLU A 162 -13.95 11.53 -18.27
CA GLU A 162 -15.30 11.75 -17.72
C GLU A 162 -15.40 11.35 -16.24
N VAL A 163 -14.68 10.31 -15.83
CA VAL A 163 -14.54 9.91 -14.42
C VAL A 163 -13.73 10.94 -13.63
N LEU A 164 -12.68 11.51 -14.26
CA LEU A 164 -11.87 12.59 -13.70
C LEU A 164 -12.71 13.81 -13.34
N ARG A 165 -13.58 14.30 -14.24
CA ARG A 165 -14.43 15.47 -13.97
C ARG A 165 -15.38 15.29 -12.78
N LYS A 166 -15.82 14.07 -12.49
CA LYS A 166 -16.73 13.79 -11.36
C LYS A 166 -16.01 13.74 -10.01
N THR A 167 -14.69 13.52 -10.03
CA THR A 167 -13.85 13.31 -8.82
C THR A 167 -13.00 14.54 -8.48
N MET A 168 -12.95 15.55 -9.36
CA MET A 168 -12.29 16.85 -9.15
C MET A 168 -12.86 17.70 -8.00
N GLY A 169 -13.96 17.27 -7.36
CA GLY A 169 -14.41 17.83 -6.10
C GLY A 169 -13.60 17.23 -4.95
N GLY A 170 -12.39 17.74 -4.75
CA GLY A 170 -11.57 17.46 -3.57
C GLY A 170 -12.28 17.93 -2.30
N ASP A 171 -13.14 17.07 -1.76
CA ASP A 171 -13.78 17.24 -0.46
C ASP A 171 -14.23 15.87 0.09
N THR A 172 -13.46 14.80 -0.15
CA THR A 172 -13.70 13.51 0.52
C THR A 172 -13.25 13.63 1.96
N SER A 173 -14.03 14.34 2.78
CA SER A 173 -13.85 14.35 4.23
C SER A 173 -14.20 12.96 4.74
N TYR A 174 -13.19 12.15 5.08
CA TYR A 174 -13.41 10.90 5.79
C TYR A 174 -13.82 11.24 7.23
N GLN A 175 -15.12 11.39 7.46
CA GLN A 175 -15.68 11.70 8.76
C GLN A 175 -15.74 10.43 9.62
N ALA A 176 -14.64 10.14 10.30
CA ALA A 176 -14.59 9.09 11.32
C ALA A 176 -15.08 9.66 12.67
N ASP A 177 -16.12 9.06 13.26
CA ASP A 177 -16.54 9.34 14.64
C ASP A 177 -15.86 8.37 15.64
N GLU A 178 -16.05 8.55 16.94
CA GLU A 178 -15.41 7.67 17.95
C GLU A 178 -15.75 6.18 17.76
N LYS A 179 -16.91 5.89 17.16
CA LYS A 179 -17.46 4.53 16.98
C LYS A 179 -17.06 3.90 15.65
N THR A 180 -16.71 4.71 14.65
CA THR A 180 -16.42 4.29 13.28
C THR A 180 -14.97 4.59 12.95
N LYS A 181 -14.16 3.55 12.78
CA LYS A 181 -12.76 3.71 12.35
C LYS A 181 -12.69 3.83 10.84
N CYS A 182 -11.65 4.51 10.35
CA CYS A 182 -11.44 4.67 8.92
C CYS A 182 -10.05 4.12 8.54
N ILE A 183 -9.98 3.41 7.42
CA ILE A 183 -8.73 3.06 6.74
C ILE A 183 -8.76 3.75 5.38
N VAL A 184 -7.77 4.60 5.13
CA VAL A 184 -7.57 5.23 3.83
C VAL A 184 -6.33 4.64 3.20
N ASN A 185 -6.49 3.95 2.08
CA ASN A 185 -5.39 3.45 1.28
C ASN A 185 -5.00 4.50 0.24
N VAL A 186 -3.81 5.08 0.42
CA VAL A 186 -3.28 6.12 -0.46
C VAL A 186 -2.37 5.57 -1.56
N GLY A 187 -2.20 4.25 -1.63
CA GLY A 187 -1.32 3.62 -2.61
C GLY A 187 0.10 4.17 -2.53
N SER A 188 0.61 4.66 -3.66
CA SER A 188 1.95 5.22 -3.77
C SER A 188 2.03 6.74 -3.54
N LEU A 189 0.96 7.40 -3.09
CA LEU A 189 0.83 8.87 -3.02
C LEU A 189 2.01 9.59 -2.32
N ALA A 190 2.57 9.03 -1.25
CA ALA A 190 3.70 9.64 -0.54
C ALA A 190 4.98 9.75 -1.41
N PHE A 191 5.08 8.95 -2.47
CA PHE A 191 6.30 8.76 -3.27
C PHE A 191 6.07 8.84 -4.78
N GLY A 192 4.83 8.95 -5.25
CA GLY A 192 4.47 8.96 -6.67
C GLY A 192 3.86 10.28 -7.13
N ASP A 193 3.77 10.43 -8.46
CA ASP A 193 3.21 11.59 -9.14
C ASP A 193 1.69 11.48 -9.12
N SER A 194 1.04 11.89 -8.02
CA SER A 194 -0.41 11.97 -7.97
C SER A 194 -0.89 13.37 -8.24
N THR A 195 -1.94 13.48 -9.07
CA THR A 195 -2.73 14.70 -9.25
C THR A 195 -3.69 14.96 -8.08
N PHE A 196 -3.87 13.97 -7.19
CA PHE A 196 -4.71 14.09 -6.00
C PHE A 196 -3.88 14.61 -4.82
N GLY A 197 -4.43 15.60 -4.11
CA GLY A 197 -3.88 16.04 -2.82
C GLY A 197 -4.05 14.98 -1.73
N TRP A 198 -3.22 15.04 -0.70
CA TRP A 198 -3.37 14.16 0.46
C TRP A 198 -4.79 14.26 1.07
N PRO A 199 -5.45 13.14 1.38
CA PRO A 199 -6.82 13.15 1.88
C PRO A 199 -6.90 13.76 3.27
N ALA A 200 -8.01 14.42 3.58
CA ALA A 200 -8.28 14.86 4.95
C ALA A 200 -8.47 13.63 5.86
N VAL A 201 -7.65 13.52 6.90
CA VAL A 201 -7.67 12.40 7.85
C VAL A 201 -8.08 12.87 9.24
N GLY A 202 -8.98 12.12 9.87
CA GLY A 202 -9.49 12.41 11.22
C GLY A 202 -8.70 11.70 12.32
N PRO A 203 -9.04 11.95 13.61
CA PRO A 203 -8.38 11.35 14.77
C PRO A 203 -8.62 9.83 14.94
N HIS A 204 -9.42 9.22 14.06
CA HIS A 204 -9.73 7.79 14.04
C HIS A 204 -9.46 7.15 12.68
N THR A 205 -8.59 7.79 11.90
CA THR A 205 -8.19 7.34 10.57
C THR A 205 -6.79 6.75 10.61
N LEU A 206 -6.64 5.53 10.09
CA LEU A 206 -5.36 4.94 9.74
C LEU A 206 -5.14 5.10 8.24
N VAL A 207 -3.94 5.50 7.86
CA VAL A 207 -3.54 5.56 6.45
C VAL A 207 -2.61 4.39 6.17
N ILE A 208 -2.89 3.69 5.07
CA ILE A 208 -2.01 2.65 4.54
C ILE A 208 -1.52 3.05 3.15
N GLY A 209 -0.32 2.60 2.79
CA GLY A 209 0.21 2.80 1.45
C GLY A 209 1.41 1.92 1.15
N ASN A 210 2.06 2.23 0.03
CA ASN A 210 3.20 1.51 -0.48
C ASN A 210 4.32 2.43 -0.99
N PHE A 211 5.47 1.83 -1.26
CA PHE A 211 6.66 2.50 -1.79
C PHE A 211 6.81 2.30 -3.31
N ASP A 212 5.78 1.82 -4.01
CA ASP A 212 5.88 1.49 -5.45
C ASP A 212 6.05 2.75 -6.34
N GLY A 213 5.91 3.95 -5.77
CA GLY A 213 6.27 5.22 -6.43
C GLY A 213 7.77 5.46 -6.53
N LEU A 214 8.58 4.76 -5.72
CA LEU A 214 10.03 4.82 -5.79
C LEU A 214 10.55 3.96 -6.95
N ALA A 215 11.43 4.54 -7.76
CA ALA A 215 11.93 3.92 -8.98
C ALA A 215 12.69 2.61 -8.69
N GLY A 216 12.47 1.58 -9.51
CA GLY A 216 13.21 0.32 -9.46
C GLY A 216 12.92 -0.62 -8.27
N ILE A 217 12.23 -0.19 -7.20
CA ILE A 217 12.13 -0.99 -5.96
C ILE A 217 10.76 -1.62 -5.66
N SER A 218 9.79 -1.56 -6.58
CA SER A 218 8.43 -2.12 -6.38
C SER A 218 8.42 -3.62 -6.00
N SER A 219 9.40 -4.39 -6.46
CA SER A 219 9.57 -5.82 -6.14
C SER A 219 10.13 -6.08 -4.75
N PHE A 220 10.65 -5.07 -4.04
CA PHE A 220 11.16 -5.20 -2.67
C PHE A 220 10.05 -5.24 -1.62
N ARG A 221 8.80 -5.03 -2.03
CA ARG A 221 7.58 -5.25 -1.24
C ARG A 221 7.60 -4.48 0.08
N LEU A 222 7.51 -3.16 -0.03
CA LEU A 222 7.37 -2.29 1.12
C LEU A 222 5.99 -1.62 1.14
N GLY A 223 5.43 -1.58 2.33
CA GLY A 223 4.21 -0.87 2.66
C GLY A 223 4.38 -0.13 3.98
N TYR A 224 3.36 0.63 4.35
CA TYR A 224 3.34 1.29 5.64
C TYR A 224 1.92 1.42 6.18
N VAL A 225 1.86 1.60 7.50
CA VAL A 225 0.69 2.09 8.22
C VAL A 225 1.11 3.33 8.99
N VAL A 226 0.35 4.41 8.89
CA VAL A 226 0.48 5.59 9.75
C VAL A 226 -0.85 5.98 10.36
N GLY A 227 -0.83 6.59 11.54
CA GLY A 227 -2.03 7.11 12.18
C GLY A 227 -1.91 7.22 13.69
N PRO A 228 -3.02 7.50 14.39
CA PRO A 228 -3.03 7.73 15.83
C PRO A 228 -2.35 6.60 16.61
N GLU A 229 -1.50 6.96 17.56
CA GLU A 229 -0.70 6.00 18.35
C GLU A 229 -1.56 4.91 19.01
N ASP A 230 -2.74 5.26 19.53
CA ASP A 230 -3.65 4.31 20.19
C ASP A 230 -4.17 3.22 19.23
N LEU A 231 -4.29 3.53 17.95
CA LEU A 231 -4.65 2.59 16.90
C LEU A 231 -3.43 1.81 16.42
N VAL A 232 -2.30 2.48 16.16
CA VAL A 232 -1.05 1.84 15.73
C VAL A 232 -0.56 0.79 16.73
N LYS A 233 -0.69 1.06 18.03
CA LYS A 233 -0.40 0.08 19.10
C LYS A 233 -1.19 -1.21 19.00
N LYS A 234 -2.42 -1.19 18.47
CA LYS A 234 -3.26 -2.38 18.29
C LYS A 234 -2.83 -3.21 17.08
N ILE A 235 -2.19 -2.59 16.09
CA ILE A 235 -1.73 -3.22 14.84
C ILE A 235 -0.40 -3.93 15.05
N MET A 236 0.45 -3.35 15.90
CA MET A 236 1.83 -3.81 16.12
C MET A 236 1.94 -5.30 16.49
N PRO A 237 1.12 -5.87 17.40
CA PRO A 237 1.18 -7.30 17.73
C PRO A 237 0.87 -8.20 16.52
N TRP A 238 -0.11 -7.82 15.69
CA TRP A 238 -0.48 -8.57 14.49
C TRP A 238 0.62 -8.53 13.44
N LYS A 239 1.21 -7.34 13.20
CA LYS A 239 2.38 -7.22 12.34
C LYS A 239 3.52 -8.15 12.76
N GLN A 240 3.82 -8.20 14.07
CA GLN A 240 4.86 -9.08 14.59
C GLN A 240 4.51 -10.56 14.45
N ALA A 241 3.23 -10.92 14.61
CA ALA A 241 2.78 -12.30 14.43
C ALA A 241 2.95 -12.81 12.99
N PHE A 242 2.79 -11.93 11.98
CA PHE A 242 2.89 -12.34 10.57
C PHE A 242 4.31 -12.40 10.03
N SER A 243 5.11 -11.37 10.26
CA SER A 243 6.44 -11.27 9.64
C SER A 243 7.55 -10.90 10.61
N ILE A 244 7.24 -10.67 11.89
CA ILE A 244 8.16 -10.21 12.95
C ILE A 244 8.70 -8.79 12.65
N CYS A 245 9.44 -8.64 11.55
CA CYS A 245 9.95 -7.39 11.02
C CYS A 245 9.96 -7.43 9.48
N THR A 246 9.91 -6.26 8.86
CA THR A 246 10.04 -6.17 7.40
C THR A 246 11.50 -6.40 6.99
N ALA A 247 11.73 -7.02 5.82
CA ALA A 247 13.06 -7.42 5.38
C ALA A 247 14.04 -6.24 5.35
N ALA A 248 15.20 -6.39 6.00
CA ALA A 248 16.22 -5.34 6.08
C ALA A 248 16.69 -4.85 4.70
N PRO A 249 16.97 -5.74 3.71
CA PRO A 249 17.40 -5.29 2.39
C PRO A 249 16.36 -4.45 1.66
N SER A 250 15.07 -4.76 1.84
CA SER A 250 13.98 -3.96 1.28
C SER A 250 13.95 -2.56 1.87
N GLN A 251 14.04 -2.46 3.19
CA GLN A 251 14.06 -1.16 3.86
C GLN A 251 15.30 -0.35 3.47
N ARG A 252 16.46 -0.99 3.34
CA ARG A 252 17.68 -0.33 2.85
C ARG A 252 17.53 0.20 1.44
N ALA A 253 16.92 -0.58 0.54
CA ALA A 253 16.65 -0.13 -0.82
C ALA A 253 15.80 1.14 -0.84
N ALA A 254 14.74 1.20 -0.04
CA ALA A 254 13.92 2.42 0.06
C ALA A 254 14.68 3.61 0.64
N ILE A 255 15.48 3.42 1.70
CA ILE A 255 16.32 4.49 2.28
C ILE A 255 17.27 5.03 1.21
N TRP A 256 18.02 4.14 0.55
CA TRP A 256 18.97 4.53 -0.51
C TRP A 256 18.27 5.32 -1.62
N THR A 257 17.10 4.86 -2.07
CA THR A 257 16.34 5.51 -3.13
C THR A 257 15.86 6.89 -2.68
N LEU A 258 15.36 7.03 -1.45
CA LEU A 258 14.92 8.31 -0.89
C LEU A 258 16.05 9.34 -0.73
N ASP A 259 17.28 8.88 -0.49
CA ASP A 259 18.45 9.75 -0.37
C ASP A 259 18.98 10.26 -1.73
N GLN A 260 18.57 9.65 -2.85
CA GLN A 260 19.01 10.09 -4.17
C GLN A 260 18.41 11.46 -4.53
N LYS A 261 19.27 12.37 -5.01
CA LYS A 261 18.84 13.68 -5.53
C LYS A 261 17.88 13.48 -6.70
N GLY A 262 16.67 14.04 -6.60
CA GLY A 262 15.67 13.95 -7.66
C GLY A 262 14.92 12.61 -7.73
N CYS A 263 14.98 11.77 -6.70
CA CYS A 263 14.25 10.50 -6.64
C CYS A 263 12.73 10.68 -6.77
N CYS A 264 12.21 11.83 -6.38
CA CYS A 264 10.85 12.21 -6.68
C CYS A 264 10.89 12.85 -8.06
N ARG A 265 10.39 12.13 -9.07
CA ARG A 265 10.03 12.77 -10.33
C ARG A 265 9.06 13.92 -9.94
N GLN A 266 9.43 15.14 -10.28
CA GLN A 266 8.61 16.34 -10.03
C GLN A 266 7.63 16.53 -11.17
#